data_AF-A0A840UNL1-F1
#
_entry.id   AF-A0A840UNL1-F1
#
_cell.length_a   1.000
_cell.length_b   1.000
_cell.length_c   1.000
_cell.angle_alpha   90.00
_cell.angle_beta   90.00
_cell.angle_gamma   90.00
#
_symmetry.space_group_name_H-M   'P 1'
#
loop_
_entity.id
_entity.type
_entity.pdbx_description
1 polymer ?
#
loop_
_entity_poly.entity_id
_entity_poly.type
_entity_poly.pdbx_seq_one_letter_code
_entity_poly.pdbx_strand_id
1 'polypeptide(L)' 'MTPRQAIRILMLSPIYFRLEPAQRKQLIKEYCDLFTQVIAERETQSVK' A
#
# COMPACT_ATOMS: atom_id res chain seq x y z
N MET A 1 -1.83 7.76 -1.61
CA MET A 1 -0.57 7.22 -1.04
C MET A 1 0.53 7.27 -2.11
N THR A 2 1.75 7.68 -1.79
CA THR A 2 2.89 7.60 -2.75
C THR A 2 3.70 6.31 -2.54
N PRO A 3 4.37 5.76 -3.57
CA PRO A 3 5.24 4.58 -3.42
C PRO A 3 6.31 4.74 -2.33
N ARG A 4 6.88 5.94 -2.16
CA ARG A 4 7.88 6.23 -1.13
C ARG A 4 7.30 6.10 0.28
N GLN A 5 6.06 6.54 0.49
CA GLN A 5 5.36 6.36 1.77
C GLN A 5 5.01 4.89 2.02
N ALA A 6 4.53 4.18 1.00
CA ALA A 6 4.24 2.74 1.09
C ALA A 6 5.49 1.93 1.49
N ILE A 7 6.65 2.21 0.89
CA ILE A 7 7.92 1.54 1.23
C ILE A 7 8.25 1.71 2.73
N ARG A 8 8.10 2.92 3.28
CA ARG A 8 8.38 3.18 4.71
C ARG A 8 7.53 2.31 5.64
N ILE A 9 6.29 2.04 5.26
CA ILE A 9 5.37 1.19 6.02
C ILE A 9 5.70 -0.29 5.80
N LEU A 10 5.86 -0.70 4.54
CA LEU A 10 6.08 -2.10 4.17
C LEU A 10 7.40 -2.64 4.74
N MET A 11 8.44 -1.80 4.84
CA MET A 11 9.73 -2.15 5.46
C MET A 11 9.63 -2.47 6.96
N LEU A 12 8.53 -2.10 7.64
CA LEU A 12 8.32 -2.48 9.05
C LEU A 12 8.02 -3.98 9.19
N SER A 13 7.61 -4.65 8.12
CA SER A 13 7.38 -6.08 8.11
C SER A 13 8.62 -6.85 7.65
N PRO A 14 9.08 -7.88 8.39
CA PRO A 14 10.19 -8.74 7.97
C PRO A 14 9.97 -9.44 6.62
N ILE A 15 8.71 -9.60 6.21
CA ILE A 15 8.33 -10.23 4.95
C ILE A 15 8.86 -9.42 3.76
N TYR A 16 8.87 -8.09 3.84
CA TYR A 16 9.32 -7.22 2.75
C TYR A 16 10.74 -7.55 2.28
N PHE A 17 11.63 -7.89 3.22
CA PHE A 17 13.02 -8.23 2.94
C PHE A 17 13.20 -9.62 2.33
N ARG A 18 12.23 -10.52 2.49
CA ARG A 18 12.23 -11.86 1.88
C ARG A 18 11.77 -11.84 0.42
N LEU A 19 11.15 -10.75 -0.02
CA LEU A 19 10.65 -10.62 -1.39
C LEU A 19 11.76 -10.21 -2.36
N GLU A 20 11.70 -10.77 -3.56
CA GLU A 20 12.51 -10.37 -4.70
C GLU A 20 12.15 -8.96 -5.17
N PRO A 21 13.07 -8.23 -5.84
CA PRO A 21 12.82 -6.87 -6.31
C PRO A 21 11.55 -6.73 -7.16
N ALA A 22 11.22 -7.73 -7.99
CA ALA A 22 9.99 -7.74 -8.79
C ALA A 22 8.73 -7.84 -7.91
N GLN A 23 8.76 -8.72 -6.91
CA GLN A 23 7.66 -8.91 -5.96
C GLN A 23 7.46 -7.67 -5.08
N ARG A 24 8.53 -6.99 -4.67
CA ARG A 24 8.44 -5.73 -3.93
C ARG A 24 7.73 -4.65 -4.75
N LYS A 25 8.04 -4.53 -6.04
CA LYS A 25 7.37 -3.57 -6.93
C LYS A 25 5.87 -3.86 -7.03
N GLN A 26 5.51 -5.13 -7.20
CA GLN A 26 4.11 -5.56 -7.23
C GLN A 26 3.39 -5.23 -5.90
N LEU A 27 3.99 -5.61 -4.77
CA LEU A 27 3.43 -5.33 -3.44
C LEU A 27 3.21 -3.83 -3.19
N ILE A 28 4.17 -2.99 -3.58
CA ILE A 28 4.05 -1.53 -3.42
C ILE A 28 2.89 -0.99 -4.26
N LYS A 29 2.74 -1.48 -5.49
CA LYS A 29 1.62 -1.08 -6.38
C LYS A 29 0.29 -1.47 -5.76
N GLU A 30 0.13 -2.74 -5.39
CA GLU A 30 -1.10 -3.26 -4.79
C GLU A 30 -1.48 -2.51 -3.49
N TYR A 31 -0.49 -2.24 -2.63
CA TYR A 31 -0.73 -1.48 -1.40
C TYR A 31 -1.22 -0.05 -1.69
N CYS A 32 -0.62 0.64 -2.66
CA CYS A 32 -1.04 1.98 -3.05
C CYS A 32 -2.47 2.00 -3.64
N ASP A 33 -2.79 1.01 -4.49
CA ASP A 33 -4.10 0.87 -5.12
C ASP A 33 -5.18 0.60 -4.05
N LEU A 34 -4.95 -0.38 -3.17
CA LEU A 34 -5.84 -0.72 -2.06
C LEU A 34 -6.02 0.45 -1.08
N PHE A 35 -4.95 1.18 -0.75
CA PHE A 35 -5.07 2.35 0.10
C PHE A 35 -5.97 3.41 -0.53
N THR A 36 -5.82 3.66 -1.83
CA THR A 36 -6.65 4.63 -2.55
C THR A 36 -8.11 4.21 -2.56
N GLN A 37 -8.39 2.93 -2.78
CA GLN A 37 -9.73 2.37 -2.72
C GLN A 37 -10.36 2.54 -1.32
N VAL A 38 -9.65 2.16 -0.26
CA VAL A 38 -10.17 2.27 1.12
C VAL A 38 -10.44 3.73 1.51
N ILE A 39 -9.61 4.68 1.06
CA ILE A 39 -9.85 6.11 1.30
C ILE A 39 -11.11 6.58 0.57
N ALA A 40 -11.28 6.22 -0.70
CA ALA A 40 -12.49 6.56 -1.46
C ALA A 40 -13.77 5.96 -0.81
N GLU A 41 -13.70 4.73 -0.31
CA GLU A 41 -14.81 4.09 0.41
C GLU A 41 -15.13 4.80 1.73
N ARG A 42 -14.12 5.25 2.48
CA ARG A 42 -14.34 6.02 3.73
C ARG A 42 -14.98 7.38 3.49
N GLU A 43 -14.59 8.06 2.41
CA GLU A 43 -15.18 9.35 2.03
C GLU A 43 -16.65 9.20 1.64
N THR A 44 -17.01 8.12 0.94
CA THR A 44 -18.41 7.84 0.58
C THR A 44 -19.28 7.38 1.76
N GLN A 45 -18.68 6.76 2.79
CA GLN A 45 -19.38 6.39 4.03
C GLN A 45 -19.60 7.56 5.00
N SER A 46 -18.76 8.62 4.96
CA SER A 46 -18.89 9.78 5.85
C SER A 46 -20.00 10.78 5.44
N VAL A 47 -20.64 10.58 4.28
CA VAL A 47 -21.69 11.47 3.72
C VAL A 47 -23.09 10.85 3.88
N LYS A 48 -23.22 9.74 4.60
CA LYS A 48 -24.51 9.14 4.99
C LYS A 48 -24.73 9.27 6.49
#